data_AF-A0A0C9T454-F1
#
_entry.id   AF-A0A0C9T454-F1
#
_cell.length_a   1.000
_cell.length_b   1.000
_cell.length_c   1.000
_cell.angle_alpha   90.00
_cell.angle_beta   90.00
_cell.angle_gamma   90.00
#
_symmetry.space_group_name_H-M   'P 1'
#
loop_
_entity.id
_entity.type
_entity.pdbx_description
1 polymer ?
#
loop_
_entity_poly.entity_id
_entity_poly.type
_entity_poly.pdbx_seq_one_letter_code
_entity_poly.pdbx_strand_id
1 'polypeptide(L)'
;PKDVHPHCIRREGALKTNHHQRTPYQSKDCREDSEAFGVLCEVLKPIFDYVAKIMMANFLDKFEKLSIYCQVLPMMGVLAPGQPFSGIVLNLCVSTRANRDSMDNLLCVVIFLGKLTGGKLCLHKARLVFKGRSGDVIIFCS
;
A
#
# COMPACT_ATOMS: atom_id res chain seq x y z
N PRO A 1 8.51 18.29 -12.91
CA PRO A 1 8.50 19.77 -12.91
C PRO A 1 8.40 20.30 -11.48
N LYS A 2 9.13 21.36 -11.12
CA LYS A 2 9.19 21.86 -9.72
C LYS A 2 7.92 22.62 -9.30
N ASP A 3 7.21 23.21 -10.26
CA ASP A 3 6.02 24.05 -10.01
C ASP A 3 4.70 23.34 -10.29
N VAL A 4 4.73 22.03 -10.49
CA VAL A 4 3.54 21.22 -10.74
C VAL A 4 3.32 20.33 -9.53
N HIS A 5 2.15 20.46 -8.90
CA HIS A 5 1.74 19.57 -7.83
C HIS A 5 1.92 18.11 -8.30
N PRO A 6 2.60 17.22 -7.56
CA PRO A 6 2.95 15.87 -8.02
C PRO A 6 1.77 15.08 -8.62
N HIS A 7 0.58 15.24 -8.04
CA HIS A 7 -0.68 14.70 -8.57
C HIS A 7 -1.01 15.11 -10.03
N CYS A 8 -0.67 16.32 -10.45
CA CYS A 8 -1.02 16.84 -11.78
C CYS A 8 -0.10 16.31 -12.88
N ILE A 9 0.92 15.53 -12.53
CA ILE A 9 1.84 14.92 -13.49
C ILE A 9 1.12 13.76 -14.17
N ARG A 10 0.99 13.81 -15.50
CA ARG A 10 0.50 12.70 -16.34
C ARG A 10 1.56 12.32 -17.35
N ARG A 11 1.65 11.03 -17.68
CA ARG A 11 2.48 10.53 -18.77
C ARG A 11 1.78 10.82 -20.10
N GLU A 12 2.49 11.48 -21.01
CA GLU A 12 2.03 11.70 -22.38
C GLU A 12 1.83 10.36 -23.10
N GLY A 13 0.72 10.21 -23.84
CA GLY A 13 0.36 8.97 -24.55
C GLY A 13 -0.30 7.86 -23.72
N ALA A 14 -0.72 8.11 -22.47
CA ALA A 14 -1.39 7.10 -21.65
C ALA A 14 -2.81 6.75 -22.20
N LEU A 15 -3.03 5.48 -22.55
CA LEU A 15 -4.34 4.95 -22.97
C LEU A 15 -5.27 4.70 -21.76
N LYS A 16 -6.59 4.82 -21.98
CA LYS A 16 -7.61 4.51 -20.97
C LYS A 16 -7.58 3.02 -20.64
N THR A 17 -7.32 2.67 -19.39
CA THR A 17 -7.32 1.27 -18.93
C THR A 17 -8.73 0.84 -18.55
N ASN A 18 -9.20 -0.31 -19.04
CA ASN A 18 -10.47 -0.89 -18.58
C ASN A 18 -10.25 -1.63 -17.26
N HIS A 19 -10.70 -1.04 -16.15
CA HIS A 19 -10.52 -1.59 -14.81
C HIS A 19 -11.48 -2.75 -14.48
N HIS A 20 -12.58 -2.91 -15.23
CA HIS A 20 -13.65 -3.88 -14.94
C HIS A 20 -13.40 -5.30 -15.47
N GLN A 21 -12.36 -5.50 -16.27
CA GLN A 21 -12.03 -6.78 -16.90
C GLN A 21 -10.63 -7.29 -16.48
N ARG A 22 -10.06 -6.74 -15.40
CA ARG A 22 -8.72 -7.15 -14.93
C ARG A 22 -8.86 -8.37 -14.04
N THR A 23 -8.21 -9.46 -14.45
CA THR A 23 -7.80 -10.49 -13.49
C THR A 23 -6.69 -9.91 -12.60
N PRO A 24 -6.52 -10.41 -11.37
CA PRO A 24 -5.36 -10.06 -10.55
C PRO A 24 -4.07 -10.44 -11.29
N TYR A 25 -3.10 -9.52 -11.30
CA TYR A 25 -1.80 -9.74 -11.91
C TYR A 25 -0.73 -8.90 -11.22
N GLN A 26 0.53 -9.29 -11.40
CA GLN A 26 1.67 -8.59 -10.85
C GLN A 26 1.78 -7.17 -11.40
N SER A 27 2.04 -6.19 -10.51
CA SER A 27 2.11 -4.79 -10.90
C SER A 27 3.13 -4.55 -12.03
N LYS A 28 2.92 -3.49 -12.80
CA LYS A 28 3.82 -3.13 -13.88
C LYS A 28 5.24 -2.88 -13.35
N ASP A 29 5.35 -2.15 -12.24
CA ASP A 29 6.63 -1.79 -11.61
C ASP A 29 7.42 -3.03 -11.19
N CYS A 30 6.76 -4.03 -10.60
CA CYS A 30 7.40 -5.31 -10.24
C CYS A 30 7.88 -6.12 -11.44
N ARG A 31 7.25 -5.97 -12.62
CA ARG A 31 7.64 -6.69 -13.84
C ARG A 31 8.75 -5.98 -14.60
N GLU A 32 8.73 -4.65 -14.62
CA GLU A 32 9.75 -3.84 -15.30
C GLU A 32 11.06 -3.82 -14.51
N ASP A 33 11.01 -3.90 -13.17
CA ASP A 33 12.19 -3.94 -12.31
C ASP A 33 11.99 -4.94 -11.14
N SER A 34 12.08 -6.22 -11.48
CA SER A 34 11.92 -7.31 -10.51
C SER A 34 13.05 -7.37 -9.48
N GLU A 35 14.26 -6.94 -9.85
CA GLU A 35 15.41 -6.91 -8.96
C GLU A 35 15.24 -5.84 -7.88
N ALA A 36 14.92 -4.60 -8.25
CA ALA A 36 14.66 -3.56 -7.27
C ALA A 36 13.45 -3.91 -6.39
N PHE A 37 12.43 -4.54 -6.95
CA PHE A 37 11.31 -5.04 -6.16
C PHE A 37 11.74 -6.10 -5.13
N GLY A 38 12.58 -7.05 -5.53
CA GLY A 38 13.15 -8.05 -4.62
C GLY A 38 13.95 -7.42 -3.48
N VAL A 39 14.84 -6.47 -3.81
CA VAL A 39 15.61 -5.71 -2.81
C VAL A 39 14.69 -4.95 -1.86
N LEU A 40 13.65 -4.28 -2.38
CA LEU A 40 12.66 -3.59 -1.54
C LEU A 40 11.95 -4.56 -0.60
N CYS A 41 11.58 -5.76 -1.08
CA CYS A 41 10.92 -6.75 -0.24
C CYS A 41 11.83 -7.24 0.89
N GLU A 42 13.11 -7.49 0.61
CA GLU A 42 14.10 -7.86 1.63
C GLU A 42 14.33 -6.75 2.65
N VAL A 43 14.54 -5.51 2.19
CA VAL A 43 14.79 -4.36 3.07
C VAL A 43 13.58 -4.05 3.95
N LEU A 44 12.37 -4.17 3.40
CA LEU A 44 11.13 -3.87 4.13
C LEU A 44 10.59 -5.08 4.90
N LYS A 45 11.17 -6.27 4.75
CA LYS A 45 10.74 -7.49 5.44
C LYS A 45 10.53 -7.31 6.95
N PRO A 46 11.43 -6.67 7.71
CA PRO A 46 11.23 -6.46 9.14
C PRO A 46 9.96 -5.66 9.47
N ILE A 47 9.59 -4.72 8.59
CA ILE A 47 8.37 -3.91 8.73
C ILE A 47 7.14 -4.76 8.44
N PHE A 48 7.17 -5.59 7.39
CA PHE A 48 6.08 -6.52 7.08
C PHE A 48 5.84 -7.51 8.22
N ASP A 49 6.91 -8.10 8.76
CA ASP A 49 6.83 -9.02 9.88
C ASP A 49 6.28 -8.32 11.15
N TYR A 50 6.62 -7.04 11.36
CA TYR A 50 6.07 -6.25 12.46
C TYR A 50 4.57 -5.96 12.30
N VAL A 51 4.13 -5.59 11.10
CA VAL A 51 2.70 -5.38 10.79
C VAL A 51 1.93 -6.68 10.96
N ALA A 52 2.45 -7.80 10.45
CA ALA A 52 1.82 -9.11 10.62
C ALA A 52 1.61 -9.44 12.11
N LYS A 53 2.62 -9.19 12.95
CA LYS A 53 2.50 -9.38 14.42
C LYS A 53 1.42 -8.49 15.04
N ILE A 54 1.35 -7.20 14.69
CA ILE A 54 0.29 -6.30 15.17
C ILE A 54 -1.08 -6.83 14.75
N MET A 55 -1.21 -7.26 13.49
CA MET A 55 -2.46 -7.77 12.93
C MET A 55 -2.91 -9.05 13.61
N MET A 56 -2.01 -10.02 13.83
CA MET A 56 -2.33 -11.25 14.55
C MET A 56 -2.74 -10.98 16.01
N ALA A 57 -2.09 -10.01 16.67
CA ALA A 57 -2.39 -9.69 18.07
C ALA A 57 -3.71 -8.93 18.27
N ASN A 58 -4.10 -8.08 17.31
CA ASN A 58 -5.23 -7.14 17.50
C ASN A 58 -6.41 -7.40 16.55
N PHE A 59 -6.19 -8.11 15.45
CA PHE A 59 -7.14 -8.24 14.33
C PHE A 59 -7.10 -9.65 13.71
N LEU A 60 -6.97 -10.69 14.54
CA LEU A 60 -6.81 -12.07 14.08
C LEU A 60 -7.86 -12.48 13.04
N ASP A 61 -9.14 -12.14 13.28
CA ASP A 61 -10.26 -12.43 12.37
C ASP A 61 -10.08 -11.82 10.97
N LYS A 62 -9.50 -10.61 10.90
CA LYS A 62 -9.24 -9.90 9.64
C LYS A 62 -7.95 -10.39 9.00
N PHE A 63 -6.94 -10.70 9.79
CA PHE A 63 -5.70 -11.29 9.31
C PHE A 63 -5.96 -12.59 8.56
N GLU A 64 -6.75 -13.50 9.15
CA GLU A 64 -7.10 -14.78 8.53
C GLU A 64 -7.86 -14.58 7.21
N LYS A 65 -8.88 -13.71 7.21
CA LYS A 65 -9.67 -13.39 6.01
C LYS A 65 -8.82 -12.79 4.88
N LEU A 66 -7.91 -11.87 5.23
CA LEU A 66 -7.01 -11.25 4.25
C LEU A 66 -6.00 -12.25 3.69
N SER A 67 -5.49 -13.15 4.54
CA SER A 67 -4.53 -14.20 4.14
C SER A 67 -5.11 -15.18 3.11
N ILE A 68 -6.41 -15.44 3.14
CA ILE A 68 -7.07 -16.29 2.13
C ILE A 68 -6.86 -15.73 0.73
N TYR A 69 -7.00 -14.41 0.54
CA TYR A 69 -6.76 -13.80 -0.77
C TYR A 69 -5.33 -14.02 -1.23
N CYS A 70 -4.35 -13.90 -0.34
CA CYS A 70 -2.96 -14.13 -0.69
C CYS A 70 -2.65 -15.57 -1.10
N GLN A 71 -3.43 -16.54 -0.63
CA GLN A 71 -3.30 -17.96 -0.99
C GLN A 71 -3.98 -18.29 -2.33
N VAL A 72 -5.10 -17.63 -2.64
CA VAL A 72 -5.94 -17.92 -3.81
C VAL A 72 -5.53 -17.10 -5.04
N LEU A 73 -5.00 -15.90 -4.83
CA LEU A 73 -4.60 -15.03 -5.93
C LEU A 73 -3.46 -15.66 -6.73
N PRO A 74 -3.51 -15.64 -8.08
CA PRO A 74 -2.50 -16.23 -8.94
C PRO A 74 -1.21 -15.38 -8.95
N MET A 75 -0.45 -15.42 -7.86
CA MET A 75 0.75 -14.61 -7.63
C MET A 75 2.05 -15.29 -8.09
N MET A 76 2.05 -15.91 -9.27
CA MET A 76 3.22 -16.59 -9.87
C MET A 76 4.05 -17.45 -8.89
N GLY A 77 3.39 -18.11 -7.91
CA GLY A 77 4.05 -19.00 -6.95
C GLY A 77 4.80 -18.34 -5.80
N VAL A 78 4.72 -17.00 -5.64
CA VAL A 78 5.38 -16.27 -4.55
C VAL A 78 4.32 -15.69 -3.61
N LEU A 79 4.47 -15.93 -2.31
CA LEU A 79 3.62 -15.30 -1.28
C LEU A 79 3.80 -13.79 -1.31
N ALA A 80 2.71 -13.02 -1.19
CA ALA A 80 2.80 -11.56 -1.18
C ALA A 80 3.69 -11.12 0.01
N PRO A 81 4.68 -10.24 -0.23
CA PRO A 81 5.72 -9.92 0.75
C PRO A 81 5.16 -9.28 2.03
N GLY A 82 4.01 -8.60 1.92
CA GLY A 82 3.34 -7.90 3.02
C GLY A 82 2.16 -8.67 3.63
N GLN A 83 2.23 -10.00 3.79
CA GLN A 83 1.15 -10.78 4.43
C GLN A 83 0.63 -10.07 5.71
N PRO A 84 -0.71 -9.94 5.88
CA PRO A 84 -1.76 -10.60 5.13
C PRO A 84 -2.25 -9.82 3.89
N PHE A 85 -1.58 -8.73 3.51
CA PHE A 85 -1.97 -7.89 2.38
C PHE A 85 -1.39 -8.42 1.07
N SER A 86 -2.21 -8.43 0.02
CA SER A 86 -1.84 -8.94 -1.32
C SER A 86 -1.03 -7.94 -2.15
N GLY A 87 -0.91 -6.69 -1.69
CA GLY A 87 -0.18 -5.64 -2.36
C GLY A 87 0.46 -4.67 -1.39
N ILE A 88 1.51 -4.01 -1.87
CA ILE A 88 2.21 -2.93 -1.17
C ILE A 88 2.30 -1.72 -2.09
N VAL A 89 2.22 -0.53 -1.52
CA VAL A 89 2.43 0.73 -2.25
C VAL A 89 3.46 1.55 -1.51
N LEU A 90 4.56 1.89 -2.18
CA LEU A 90 5.58 2.79 -1.65
C LEU A 90 5.36 4.19 -2.20
N ASN A 91 4.98 5.11 -1.33
CA ASN A 91 4.70 6.49 -1.67
C ASN A 91 5.89 7.38 -1.28
N LEU A 92 6.63 7.89 -2.27
CA LEU A 92 7.79 8.76 -2.05
C LEU A 92 7.42 10.22 -2.30
N CYS A 93 7.61 11.07 -1.27
CA CYS A 93 7.41 12.53 -1.36
C CYS A 93 6.07 12.95 -2.01
N VAL A 94 4.99 12.22 -1.72
CA VAL A 94 3.69 12.43 -2.38
C VAL A 94 2.71 13.22 -1.52
N SER A 95 1.80 13.92 -2.19
CA SER A 95 0.54 14.41 -1.62
C SER A 95 -0.60 13.94 -2.53
N THR A 96 -1.57 13.23 -1.95
CA THR A 96 -2.73 12.68 -2.67
C THR A 96 -3.97 13.54 -2.42
N ARG A 97 -4.91 13.53 -3.37
CA ARG A 97 -6.26 14.08 -3.12
C ARG A 97 -6.99 13.14 -2.17
N ALA A 98 -7.96 13.67 -1.44
CA ALA A 98 -8.86 12.85 -0.65
C ALA A 98 -9.57 11.83 -1.56
N ASN A 99 -9.33 10.55 -1.30
CA ASN A 99 -9.93 9.44 -2.00
C ASN A 99 -10.30 8.33 -1.00
N ARG A 100 -11.08 7.36 -1.50
CA ARG A 100 -11.24 6.06 -0.86
C ARG A 100 -10.60 5.03 -1.77
N ASP A 101 -9.83 4.13 -1.20
CA ASP A 101 -9.34 2.96 -1.91
C ASP A 101 -10.50 1.96 -2.00
N SER A 102 -11.41 2.20 -2.95
CA SER A 102 -12.69 1.48 -3.05
C SER A 102 -12.55 -0.02 -3.33
N MET A 103 -11.33 -0.46 -3.67
CA MET A 103 -11.00 -1.86 -3.93
C MET A 103 -10.34 -2.53 -2.73
N ASP A 104 -9.98 -1.77 -1.69
CA ASP A 104 -9.43 -2.33 -0.47
C ASP A 104 -10.54 -3.01 0.34
N ASN A 105 -10.18 -4.11 0.99
CA ASN A 105 -11.10 -4.91 1.76
C ASN A 105 -10.66 -4.94 3.23
N LEU A 106 -11.62 -4.82 4.15
CA LEU A 106 -11.46 -4.89 5.60
C LEU A 106 -10.59 -3.80 6.23
N LEU A 107 -9.29 -3.79 5.97
CA LEU A 107 -8.31 -2.92 6.63
C LEU A 107 -7.29 -2.36 5.64
N CYS A 108 -6.85 -1.14 5.93
CA CYS A 108 -5.70 -0.51 5.31
C CYS A 108 -4.65 -0.23 6.39
N VAL A 109 -3.37 -0.32 6.02
CA VAL A 109 -2.24 0.00 6.89
C VAL A 109 -1.38 1.06 6.22
N VAL A 110 -1.15 2.17 6.92
CA VAL A 110 -0.25 3.23 6.49
C VAL A 110 0.90 3.31 7.48
N ILE A 111 2.13 3.27 6.96
CA ILE A 111 3.36 3.36 7.75
C ILE A 111 4.14 4.58 7.28
N PHE A 112 4.54 5.41 8.22
CA PHE A 112 5.37 6.56 7.95
C PHE A 112 6.84 6.20 8.10
N LEU A 113 7.65 6.43 7.07
CA LEU A 113 9.08 6.10 7.07
C LEU A 113 9.94 7.31 6.76
N GLY A 114 11.01 7.49 7.52
CA GLY A 114 12.04 8.50 7.28
C GLY A 114 11.78 9.85 7.95
N LYS A 115 12.62 10.84 7.61
CA LYS A 115 12.52 12.19 8.15
C LYS A 115 11.44 12.97 7.39
N LEU A 116 10.26 13.10 8.00
CA LEU A 116 9.10 13.74 7.39
C LEU A 116 8.95 15.19 7.84
N THR A 117 8.73 16.09 6.88
CA THR A 117 8.30 17.46 7.14
C THR A 117 6.90 17.64 6.57
N GLY A 118 5.91 17.94 7.42
CA GLY A 118 4.52 18.15 6.98
C GLY A 118 3.72 16.88 6.64
N GLY A 119 4.28 15.67 6.83
CA GLY A 119 3.60 14.40 6.59
C GLY A 119 2.37 14.23 7.49
N LYS A 120 1.19 14.12 6.87
CA LYS A 120 -0.09 13.94 7.58
C LYS A 120 -0.95 12.89 6.88
N LEU A 121 -1.66 12.09 7.66
CA LEU A 121 -2.79 11.27 7.18
C LEU A 121 -4.10 11.90 7.66
N CYS A 122 -5.00 12.18 6.73
CA CYS A 122 -6.28 12.82 7.00
C CYS A 122 -7.42 11.82 6.78
N LEU A 123 -8.07 11.38 7.86
CA LEU A 123 -9.28 10.55 7.78
C LEU A 123 -10.50 11.47 7.82
N HIS A 124 -10.94 11.93 6.65
CA HIS A 124 -11.96 12.98 6.51
C HIS A 124 -13.27 12.65 7.24
N LYS A 125 -13.83 11.45 7.03
CA LYS A 125 -15.10 11.04 7.67
C LYS A 125 -14.99 10.96 9.19
N ALA A 126 -13.83 10.53 9.71
CA ALA A 126 -13.57 10.48 11.14
C ALA A 126 -13.21 11.87 11.74
N ARG A 127 -13.00 12.89 10.89
CA ARG A 127 -12.50 14.22 11.28
C ARG A 127 -11.17 14.16 12.04
N LEU A 128 -10.32 13.19 11.70
CA LEU A 128 -9.02 12.98 12.33
C LEU A 128 -7.89 13.36 11.38
N VAL A 129 -6.86 14.00 11.95
CA VAL A 129 -5.61 14.31 11.27
C VAL A 129 -4.46 13.79 12.11
N PHE A 130 -3.75 12.79 11.58
CA PHE A 130 -2.56 12.23 12.19
C PHE A 130 -1.34 12.95 11.62
N LYS A 131 -0.52 13.54 12.50
CA LYS A 131 0.79 14.06 12.11
C LYS A 131 1.78 12.89 12.17
N GLY A 132 2.13 12.35 11.02
CA GLY A 132 2.96 11.15 10.94
C GLY A 132 4.39 11.42 11.39
N ARG A 133 4.92 10.53 12.23
CA ARG A 133 6.33 10.43 12.58
C ARG A 133 6.90 9.14 12.01
N SER A 134 8.22 9.11 11.80
CA SER A 134 8.87 7.88 11.35
C SER A 134 8.57 6.73 12.31
N GLY A 135 8.12 5.60 11.79
CA GLY A 135 7.74 4.41 12.54
C GLY A 135 6.28 4.35 12.96
N ASP A 136 5.50 5.42 12.79
CA ASP A 136 4.07 5.39 13.09
C ASP A 136 3.36 4.40 12.15
N VAL A 137 2.57 3.49 12.74
CA VAL A 137 1.71 2.55 12.04
C VAL A 137 0.26 2.91 12.32
N ILE A 138 -0.50 3.22 11.27
CA ILE A 138 -1.93 3.55 11.37
C ILE A 138 -2.72 2.47 10.63
N ILE A 139 -3.60 1.80 11.37
CA ILE A 139 -4.49 0.76 10.85
C ILE A 139 -5.92 1.28 10.95
N PHE A 140 -6.68 1.22 9.85
CA PHE A 140 -8.06 1.71 9.80
C PHE A 140 -8.88 0.91 8.81
N CYS A 141 -10.21 0.99 8.93
CA CYS A 141 -11.12 0.33 7.99
C CYS A 141 -11.12 1.05 6.63
N SER A 142 -11.03 0.25 5.56
CA SER A 142 -11.08 0.67 4.15
C SER A 142 -12.37 1.41 3.76
#